data_AF-A0A969RAK2-F1
#
_entry.id   AF-A0A969RAK2-F1
#
_cell.length_a   1.000
_cell.length_b   1.000
_cell.length_c   1.000
_cell.angle_alpha   90.00
_cell.angle_beta   90.00
_cell.angle_gamma   90.00
#
_symmetry.space_group_name_H-M   'P 1'
#
loop_
_entity.id
_entity.type
_entity.pdbx_description
1 polymer ?
#
loop_
_entity_poly.entity_id
_entity_poly.type
_entity_poly.pdbx_seq_one_letter_code
_entity_poly.pdbx_strand_id
1 'polypeptide(L)'
;MPFTPWDNPMGTDGFEFIEYAAPDPVAMGALFERMGFRAIAKHRHKNVLLYRQGEINFIVNAEPDRFAQRFARLHGPSICAIAFRVQNARQAF
;
A
#
# COMPACT_ATOMS: atom_id res chain seq x y z
N MET A 1 22.48 -7.19 -26.55
CA MET A 1 21.98 -5.80 -26.67
C MET A 1 22.02 -5.18 -25.28
N PRO A 2 22.76 -4.09 -25.05
CA PRO A 2 22.68 -3.35 -23.80
C PRO A 2 21.30 -2.66 -23.69
N PHE A 3 20.68 -2.74 -22.52
CA PHE A 3 19.43 -2.03 -22.23
C PHE A 3 19.72 -0.54 -22.13
N THR A 4 19.01 0.28 -22.91
CA THR A 4 19.01 1.74 -22.76
C THR A 4 17.74 2.11 -22.00
N PRO A 5 17.85 2.59 -20.75
CA PRO A 5 16.68 3.06 -20.02
C PRO A 5 16.09 4.29 -20.70
N TRP A 6 14.77 4.39 -20.63
CA TRP A 6 14.03 5.61 -20.91
C TRP A 6 14.35 6.65 -19.83
N ASP A 7 14.17 7.94 -20.14
CA ASP A 7 14.34 9.00 -19.14
C ASP A 7 13.43 8.76 -17.93
N ASN A 8 13.98 8.95 -16.72
CA ASN A 8 13.26 8.86 -15.44
C ASN A 8 13.09 10.27 -14.83
N PRO A 9 12.22 11.12 -15.39
CA PRO A 9 12.09 12.51 -14.97
C PRO A 9 11.58 12.66 -13.53
N MET A 10 10.85 11.64 -13.04
CA MET A 10 10.27 11.60 -11.70
C MET A 10 11.23 11.00 -10.66
N GLY A 11 12.37 10.46 -11.10
CA GLY A 11 13.34 9.79 -10.24
C GLY A 11 12.73 8.61 -9.47
N THR A 12 11.83 7.84 -10.09
CA THR A 12 11.19 6.68 -9.44
C THR A 12 12.19 5.57 -9.17
N ASP A 13 12.10 4.98 -7.98
CA ASP A 13 12.94 3.87 -7.49
C ASP A 13 12.05 2.71 -7.00
N GLY A 14 11.11 2.28 -7.84
CA GLY A 14 10.18 1.19 -7.53
C GLY A 14 9.12 1.54 -6.49
N PHE A 15 8.52 0.50 -5.91
CA PHE A 15 7.40 0.64 -4.98
C PHE A 15 7.87 0.87 -3.55
N GLU A 16 7.14 1.71 -2.83
CA GLU A 16 7.27 1.85 -1.38
C GLU A 16 6.23 1.00 -0.66
N PHE A 17 4.94 1.18 -0.97
CA PHE A 17 3.85 0.37 -0.42
C PHE A 17 2.63 0.30 -1.34
N ILE A 18 1.77 -0.69 -1.08
CA ILE A 18 0.41 -0.76 -1.61
C ILE A 18 -0.58 -0.63 -0.44
N GLU A 19 -1.53 0.29 -0.56
CA GLU A 19 -2.59 0.48 0.44
C GLU A 19 -3.89 -0.18 -0.03
N TYR A 20 -4.39 -1.09 0.81
CA TYR A 20 -5.61 -1.84 0.61
C TYR A 20 -6.73 -1.31 1.49
N ALA A 21 -7.92 -1.31 0.91
CA ALA A 21 -9.17 -1.08 1.62
C ALA A 21 -10.08 -2.29 1.41
N ALA A 22 -10.69 -2.78 2.48
CA ALA A 22 -11.60 -3.92 2.44
C ALA A 22 -12.79 -3.72 3.39
N PRO A 23 -13.99 -4.22 3.05
CA PRO A 23 -15.12 -4.22 3.98
C PRO A 23 -14.85 -5.05 5.24
N ASP A 24 -14.07 -6.13 5.11
CA ASP A 24 -13.57 -6.94 6.22
C ASP A 24 -12.03 -6.88 6.27
N PRO A 25 -11.46 -5.96 7.07
CA PRO A 25 -10.02 -5.84 7.25
C PRO A 25 -9.37 -7.03 7.97
N VAL A 26 -10.12 -7.77 8.79
CA VAL A 26 -9.61 -8.93 9.53
C VAL A 26 -9.38 -10.09 8.58
N ALA A 27 -10.34 -10.36 7.70
CA ALA A 27 -10.18 -11.38 6.66
C ALA A 27 -9.03 -11.05 5.69
N MET A 28 -8.85 -9.76 5.34
CA MET A 28 -7.72 -9.30 4.53
C MET A 28 -6.38 -9.53 5.23
N GLY A 29 -6.28 -9.16 6.52
CA GLY A 29 -5.07 -9.39 7.31
C GLY A 29 -4.71 -10.88 7.38
N ALA A 30 -5.70 -11.74 7.62
CA ALA A 30 -5.50 -13.19 7.65
C ALA A 30 -5.04 -13.76 6.29
N LEU A 31 -5.49 -13.18 5.17
CA LEU A 31 -4.99 -13.54 3.85
C LEU A 31 -3.51 -13.18 3.68
N PHE A 32 -3.11 -11.97 4.08
CA PHE A 32 -1.72 -11.53 4.00
C PHE A 32 -0.80 -12.40 4.86
N GLU A 33 -1.24 -12.79 6.05
CA GLU A 33 -0.49 -13.71 6.91
C GLU A 33 -0.32 -15.09 6.26
N ARG A 34 -1.35 -15.63 5.60
CA ARG A 34 -1.23 -16.88 4.81
C ARG A 34 -0.27 -16.76 3.63
N MET A 35 -0.14 -15.56 3.05
CA MET A 35 0.84 -15.27 2.00
C MET A 35 2.26 -15.08 2.56
N GLY A 36 2.44 -15.14 3.88
CA GLY A 36 3.73 -15.03 4.55
C GLY A 36 4.14 -13.60 4.93
N PHE A 37 3.21 -12.64 4.88
CA PHE A 37 3.43 -11.31 5.46
C PHE A 37 3.24 -11.34 6.97
N ARG A 38 3.81 -10.36 7.66
CA ARG A 38 3.61 -10.16 9.10
C ARG A 38 3.18 -8.74 9.38
N ALA A 39 2.22 -8.56 10.28
CA ALA A 39 1.90 -7.24 10.82
C ALA A 39 3.09 -6.75 11.66
N ILE A 40 3.79 -5.71 11.21
CA ILE A 40 5.00 -5.18 11.86
C ILE A 40 4.77 -3.85 12.56
N ALA A 41 3.72 -3.10 12.19
CA ALA A 41 3.40 -1.83 12.83
C ALA A 41 1.91 -1.52 12.74
N LYS A 42 1.45 -0.68 13.68
CA LYS A 42 0.12 -0.10 13.71
C LYS A 42 0.25 1.42 13.75
N HIS A 43 -0.59 2.12 13.00
CA HIS A 43 -0.63 3.58 13.05
C HIS A 43 -1.09 4.05 14.44
N ARG A 44 -0.47 5.11 14.97
CA ARG A 44 -0.66 5.57 16.37
C ARG A 44 -2.10 5.95 16.72
N HIS A 45 -2.82 6.52 15.75
CA HIS A 45 -4.15 7.11 15.96
C HIS A 45 -5.23 6.59 15.03
N LYS A 46 -4.86 5.77 14.05
CA LYS A 46 -5.77 5.29 13.00
C LYS A 46 -5.76 3.77 13.01
N ASN A 47 -6.87 3.16 12.63
CA ASN A 47 -7.01 1.75 12.42
C ASN A 47 -6.34 1.35 11.10
N VAL A 48 -5.00 1.42 11.09
CA VAL A 48 -4.17 1.12 9.92
C VAL A 48 -3.05 0.20 10.37
N LEU A 49 -2.87 -0.90 9.65
CA LEU A 49 -1.83 -1.90 9.90
C LEU A 49 -0.85 -1.95 8.74
N LEU A 50 0.43 -2.04 9.07
CA LEU A 50 1.52 -2.29 8.12
C LEU A 50 1.92 -3.76 8.20
N TYR A 51 1.78 -4.44 7.06
CA TYR A 51 2.23 -5.79 6.82
C TYR A 51 3.51 -5.76 5.98
N ARG A 52 4.49 -6.60 6.32
CA ARG A 52 5.77 -6.70 5.59
C ARG A 52 6.18 -8.14 5.32
N GLN A 53 6.72 -8.36 4.12
CA GLN A 53 7.46 -9.56 3.71
C GLN A 53 8.69 -9.12 2.92
N GLY A 54 9.89 -9.31 3.49
CA GLY A 54 11.12 -8.75 2.91
C GLY A 54 11.01 -7.23 2.79
N GLU A 55 11.16 -6.71 1.56
CA GLU A 55 11.04 -5.28 1.25
C GLU A 55 9.63 -4.85 0.82
N ILE A 56 8.68 -5.79 0.71
CA ILE A 56 7.31 -5.51 0.27
C ILE A 56 6.48 -5.00 1.46
N ASN A 57 5.85 -3.84 1.29
CA ASN A 57 4.97 -3.23 2.29
C ASN A 57 3.51 -3.20 1.81
N PHE A 58 2.63 -3.81 2.59
CA PHE A 58 1.18 -3.66 2.42
C PHE A 58 0.60 -2.91 3.61
N ILE A 59 -0.25 -1.94 3.32
CA ILE A 59 -1.01 -1.20 4.32
C ILE A 59 -2.46 -1.65 4.23
N VAL A 60 -3.07 -2.03 5.35
CA VAL A 60 -4.52 -2.25 5.44
C VAL A 60 -5.11 -1.06 6.16
N ASN A 61 -5.92 -0.28 5.45
CA ASN A 61 -6.64 0.85 6.02
C ASN A 61 -8.07 0.45 6.38
N ALA A 62 -8.32 0.38 7.69
CA ALA A 62 -9.58 -0.02 8.30
C ALA A 62 -10.28 1.15 9.02
N GLU A 63 -9.97 2.39 8.62
CA GLU A 63 -10.63 3.59 9.15
C GLU A 63 -12.10 3.67 8.72
N PRO A 64 -13.06 3.76 9.67
CA PRO A 64 -14.47 3.92 9.34
C PRO A 64 -14.75 5.30 8.74
N ASP A 65 -15.74 5.36 7.86
CA ASP A 65 -16.31 6.59 7.26
C ASP A 65 -15.31 7.51 6.55
N ARG A 66 -14.21 6.94 6.07
CA ARG A 66 -13.19 7.63 5.27
C ARG A 66 -13.16 7.14 3.83
N PHE A 67 -12.34 7.80 3.01
CA PHE A 67 -12.18 7.50 1.58
C PHE A 67 -11.98 6.01 1.30
N ALA A 68 -11.05 5.36 1.99
CA ALA A 68 -10.75 3.93 1.84
C ALA A 68 -11.99 3.04 2.00
N GLN A 69 -12.79 3.27 3.06
CA GLN A 69 -14.00 2.49 3.29
C GLN A 69 -15.10 2.79 2.26
N ARG A 70 -15.24 4.04 1.80
CA ARG A 70 -16.18 4.36 0.70
C ARG A 70 -15.77 3.66 -0.60
N PHE A 71 -14.48 3.63 -0.90
CA PHE A 71 -13.92 2.94 -2.06
C PHE A 71 -14.15 1.43 -1.98
N ALA A 72 -13.85 0.82 -0.82
CA ALA A 72 -14.07 -0.60 -0.57
C ALA A 72 -15.56 -0.99 -0.63
N ARG A 73 -16.48 -0.10 -0.23
CA ARG A 73 -17.92 -0.33 -0.37
C ARG A 73 -18.38 -0.38 -1.84
N LEU A 74 -17.75 0.39 -2.72
CA LEU A 74 -18.07 0.42 -4.15
C LEU A 74 -17.40 -0.71 -4.94
N HIS A 75 -16.18 -1.08 -4.57
CA HIS A 75 -15.33 -1.98 -5.37
C HIS A 75 -15.03 -3.32 -4.70
N GLY A 76 -15.48 -3.54 -3.47
CA GLY A 76 -15.06 -4.68 -2.66
C GLY A 76 -13.61 -4.52 -2.16
N PRO A 77 -12.96 -5.63 -1.74
CA PRO A 77 -11.55 -5.63 -1.40
C PRO A 77 -10.69 -5.11 -2.57
N SER A 78 -9.99 -4.00 -2.38
CA SER A 78 -9.33 -3.29 -3.48
C SER A 78 -8.10 -2.50 -3.02
N ILE A 79 -7.24 -2.15 -3.99
CA ILE A 79 -6.12 -1.23 -3.80
C ILE A 79 -6.66 0.20 -3.91
N CYS A 80 -6.54 0.99 -2.84
CA CYS A 80 -6.97 2.38 -2.83
C CYS A 80 -5.82 3.39 -3.05
N ALA A 81 -4.57 2.97 -2.84
CA ALA A 81 -3.39 3.78 -3.17
C ALA A 81 -2.16 2.90 -3.44
N ILE A 82 -1.25 3.46 -4.25
CA ILE A 82 0.06 2.88 -4.54
C ILE A 82 1.09 3.98 -4.33
N ALA A 83 2.13 3.68 -3.55
CA ALA A 83 3.23 4.60 -3.29
C ALA A 83 4.48 4.16 -4.04
N PHE A 84 5.14 5.12 -4.66
CA PHE A 84 6.43 4.94 -5.33
C PHE A 84 7.51 5.63 -4.51
N ARG A 85 8.69 4.99 -4.42
CA ARG A 85 9.89 5.68 -3.96
C ARG A 85 10.32 6.64 -5.05
N VAL A 86 10.64 7.87 -4.67
CA VAL A 86 11.09 8.93 -5.58
C VAL A 86 12.23 9.70 -4.94
N GLN A 87 13.16 10.19 -5.75
CA GLN A 87 14.29 10.98 -5.25
C GLN A 87 13.84 12.28 -4.56
N ASN A 88 12.81 12.93 -5.09
CA ASN A 88 12.24 14.16 -4.53
C ASN A 88 10.73 14.21 -4.72
N ALA A 89 9.98 13.98 -3.63
CA ALA A 89 8.52 13.94 -3.65
C ALA A 89 7.85 15.26 -4.08
N ARG A 90 8.48 16.42 -3.81
CA ARG A 90 7.93 17.72 -4.22
C ARG A 90 8.09 17.95 -5.73
N GLN A 91 9.20 17.48 -6.30
CA GLN A 91 9.44 17.56 -7.74
C GLN A 91 8.57 16.55 -8.50
N ALA A 92 8.27 15.42 -7.88
CA ALA A 92 7.48 14.33 -8.45
C ALA A 92 5.95 14.47 -8.27
N PHE A 93 5.44 15.62 -7.78
CA PHE A 93 4.01 15.87 -7.56
C PHE A 93 3.52 16.95 -8.51
#